data_AF-A0A0D7ASQ8-F1
#
_entry.id   AF-A0A0D7ASQ8-F1
#
_cell.length_a   1.000
_cell.length_b   1.000
_cell.length_c   1.000
_cell.angle_alpha   90.00
_cell.angle_beta   90.00
_cell.angle_gamma   90.00
#
_symmetry.space_group_name_H-M   'P 1'
#
loop_
_entity.id
_entity.type
_entity.pdbx_description
1 polymer ?
#
loop_
_entity_poly.entity_id
_entity_poly.type
_entity_poly.pdbx_seq_one_letter_code
_entity_poly.pdbx_strand_id
1 'polypeptide(L)'
;GDQKNKVRDYKLTDDDWALLQSLCEVLKVLKHATVYFSLESCLLSDVIPAMDKINEMLTTQLVGSGDSVVSCDKVKTALLLARRTLNKYYARTDDTDTYRIVMVLDPNKKLEYFKQADWPSEWIDSA
;
A
#
# COMPACT_ATOMS: atom_id res chain seq x y z
N GLY A 1 -9.09 51.46 2.23
CA GLY A 1 -10.18 50.51 2.44
C GLY A 1 -10.06 49.49 1.35
N ASP A 2 -9.73 48.26 1.70
CA ASP A 2 -9.91 47.14 0.78
C ASP A 2 -10.50 45.99 1.59
N GLN A 3 -11.58 45.46 1.03
CA GLN A 3 -12.63 44.74 1.71
C GLN A 3 -12.13 43.38 2.20
N LYS A 4 -12.61 42.95 3.37
CA LYS A 4 -12.53 41.59 3.91
C LYS A 4 -12.77 40.52 2.84
N ASN A 5 -11.71 40.07 2.17
CA ASN A 5 -11.80 38.92 1.29
C ASN A 5 -11.75 37.66 2.16
N LYS A 6 -12.94 37.09 2.46
CA LYS A 6 -13.18 35.78 3.09
C LYS A 6 -12.42 34.62 2.43
N VAL A 7 -11.77 34.86 1.29
CA VAL A 7 -10.95 33.90 0.54
C VAL A 7 -9.63 33.60 1.28
N ARG A 8 -9.12 34.53 2.11
CA ARG A 8 -7.89 34.31 2.90
C ARG A 8 -8.08 33.27 4.00
N ASP A 9 -9.30 33.09 4.50
CA ASP A 9 -9.62 32.11 5.55
C ASP A 9 -9.50 30.65 5.05
N TYR A 10 -9.45 30.44 3.73
CA TYR A 10 -9.27 29.12 3.11
C TYR A 10 -7.84 28.89 2.60
N LYS A 11 -6.91 29.81 2.89
CA LYS A 11 -5.52 29.65 2.47
C LYS A 11 -4.87 28.56 3.34
N LEU A 12 -4.44 27.48 2.68
CA LEU A 12 -3.65 26.44 3.31
C LEU A 12 -2.37 27.03 3.91
N THR A 13 -2.11 26.64 5.16
CA THR A 13 -0.86 26.97 5.86
C THR A 13 0.29 26.13 5.32
N ASP A 14 1.53 26.51 5.62
CA ASP A 14 2.70 25.73 5.23
C ASP A 14 2.66 24.30 5.83
N ASP A 15 2.11 24.16 7.04
CA ASP A 15 1.88 22.87 7.69
C ASP A 15 0.84 22.03 6.95
N ASP A 16 -0.24 22.65 6.45
CA ASP A 16 -1.25 21.96 5.64
C ASP A 16 -0.67 21.47 4.31
N TRP A 17 0.21 22.27 3.68
CA TRP A 17 0.93 21.86 2.47
C TRP A 17 1.88 20.70 2.74
N ALA A 18 2.63 20.72 3.83
CA ALA A 18 3.51 19.63 4.24
C ALA A 18 2.73 18.33 4.54
N LEU A 19 1.54 18.47 5.15
CA LEU A 19 0.61 17.37 5.38
C LEU A 19 0.11 16.77 4.06
N LEU A 20 -0.35 17.61 3.13
CA LEU A 20 -0.82 17.18 1.82
C LEU A 20 0.27 16.48 1.02
N GLN A 21 1.49 17.00 1.06
CA GLN A 21 2.63 16.38 0.40
C GLN A 21 2.91 14.99 0.98
N SER A 22 2.93 14.85 2.31
CA SER A 22 3.08 13.56 2.98
C SER A 22 1.98 12.57 2.57
N LEU A 23 0.73 13.04 2.49
CA LEU A 23 -0.39 12.21 2.06
C LEU A 23 -0.25 11.78 0.58
N CYS A 24 0.15 12.70 -0.30
CA CYS A 24 0.39 12.38 -1.71
C CYS A 24 1.44 11.29 -1.88
N GLU A 25 2.56 11.34 -1.14
CA GLU A 25 3.58 10.29 -1.18
C GLU A 25 3.02 8.92 -0.81
N VAL A 26 2.24 8.85 0.27
CA VAL A 26 1.58 7.61 0.71
C VAL A 26 0.60 7.08 -0.36
N LEU A 27 -0.18 7.96 -0.98
CA LEU A 27 -1.20 7.57 -1.97
C LEU A 27 -0.60 7.10 -3.29
N LYS A 28 0.66 7.42 -3.61
CA LYS A 28 1.30 6.99 -4.87
C LYS A 28 1.29 5.48 -5.06
N VAL A 29 1.55 4.69 -4.01
CA VAL A 29 1.56 3.22 -4.12
C VAL A 29 0.17 2.68 -4.45
N LEU A 30 -0.89 3.26 -3.87
CA LEU A 30 -2.27 2.86 -4.13
C LEU A 30 -2.69 3.26 -5.55
N LYS A 31 -2.26 4.44 -6.01
CA LYS A 31 -2.47 4.87 -7.39
C LYS A 31 -1.78 3.92 -8.38
N HIS A 32 -0.52 3.57 -8.15
CA HIS A 32 0.22 2.64 -9.00
C HIS A 32 -0.47 1.28 -9.06
N ALA A 33 -0.86 0.72 -7.92
CA ALA A 33 -1.61 -0.55 -7.88
C ALA A 33 -2.93 -0.44 -8.64
N THR A 34 -3.71 0.62 -8.42
CA THR A 34 -4.99 0.84 -9.12
C THR A 34 -4.81 0.90 -10.63
N VAL A 35 -3.81 1.65 -11.12
CA VAL A 35 -3.52 1.75 -12.55
C VAL A 35 -3.08 0.39 -13.10
N TYR A 36 -2.24 -0.33 -12.38
CA TYR A 36 -1.75 -1.65 -12.79
C TYR A 36 -2.89 -2.68 -12.90
N PHE A 37 -3.78 -2.78 -11.91
CA PHE A 37 -4.94 -3.67 -11.96
C PHE A 37 -6.04 -3.22 -12.93
N SER A 38 -5.95 -2.01 -13.48
CA SER A 38 -6.83 -1.55 -14.55
C SER A 38 -6.37 -2.00 -15.94
N LEU A 39 -5.19 -2.63 -16.06
CA LEU A 39 -4.69 -3.18 -17.30
C LEU A 39 -5.33 -4.54 -17.60
N GLU A 40 -5.62 -4.80 -18.87
CA GLU A 40 -6.16 -6.09 -19.33
C GLU A 40 -5.19 -7.26 -19.09
N SER A 41 -3.89 -6.97 -19.00
CA SER A 41 -2.83 -7.97 -18.81
C SER A 41 -2.59 -8.36 -17.36
N CYS A 42 -3.28 -7.74 -16.40
CA CYS A 42 -3.07 -8.05 -14.99
C CYS A 42 -3.64 -9.43 -14.65
N LEU A 43 -2.85 -10.25 -13.96
CA LEU A 43 -3.19 -11.62 -13.62
C LEU A 43 -3.56 -11.74 -12.13
N LEU A 44 -4.28 -12.80 -11.81
CA LEU A 44 -4.58 -13.14 -10.42
C LEU A 44 -3.30 -13.40 -9.60
N SER A 45 -2.22 -13.87 -10.25
CA SER A 45 -0.91 -14.05 -9.62
C SER A 45 -0.26 -12.74 -9.15
N ASP A 46 -0.73 -11.59 -9.63
CA ASP A 46 -0.17 -10.28 -9.27
C ASP A 46 -0.81 -9.68 -8.01
N VAL A 47 -1.94 -10.22 -7.54
CA VAL A 47 -2.70 -9.69 -6.39
C VAL A 47 -1.89 -9.70 -5.11
N ILE A 48 -1.35 -10.87 -4.72
CA ILE A 48 -0.56 -11.02 -3.50
C ILE A 48 0.74 -10.17 -3.56
N PRO A 49 1.53 -10.20 -4.65
CA PRO A 49 2.69 -9.32 -4.79
C PRO A 49 2.37 -7.83 -4.69
N ALA A 50 1.26 -7.38 -5.26
CA ALA A 50 0.86 -5.99 -5.12
C ALA A 50 0.46 -5.66 -3.68
N MET A 51 -0.25 -6.55 -2.98
CA MET A 51 -0.59 -6.36 -1.57
C MET A 51 0.67 -6.31 -0.69
N ASP A 52 1.63 -7.21 -0.90
CA ASP A 52 2.91 -7.22 -0.18
C ASP A 52 3.66 -5.90 -0.41
N LYS A 53 3.68 -5.40 -1.66
CA LYS A 53 4.33 -4.12 -1.97
C LYS A 53 3.65 -2.92 -1.31
N ILE A 54 2.31 -2.91 -1.25
CA ILE A 54 1.57 -1.88 -0.54
C ILE A 54 1.89 -1.95 0.96
N ASN A 55 1.89 -3.14 1.57
CA ASN A 55 2.18 -3.32 2.99
C ASN A 55 3.61 -2.87 3.34
N GLU A 56 4.60 -3.24 2.51
CA GLU A 56 5.99 -2.83 2.64
C GLU A 56 6.08 -1.29 2.64
N MET A 57 5.49 -0.61 1.66
CA MET A 57 5.52 0.85 1.57
C MET A 57 4.87 1.51 2.80
N LEU A 58 3.66 1.07 3.17
CA LEU A 58 2.96 1.60 4.35
C LEU A 58 3.77 1.40 5.64
N THR A 59 4.49 0.27 5.76
CA THR A 59 5.33 -0.03 6.92
C THR A 59 6.59 0.83 6.92
N THR A 60 7.25 0.99 5.78
CA THR A 60 8.43 1.86 5.63
C THR A 60 8.11 3.31 6.00
N GLN A 61 6.94 3.82 5.62
CA GLN A 61 6.51 5.18 5.98
C GLN A 61 6.22 5.36 7.48
N LEU A 62 5.91 4.27 8.20
CA LEU A 62 5.65 4.26 9.64
C LEU A 62 6.92 4.06 10.47
N VAL A 63 7.86 3.23 10.00
CA VAL A 63 9.02 2.72 10.76
C VAL A 63 10.35 3.32 10.30
N GLY A 64 10.39 4.01 9.16
CA GLY A 64 11.62 4.56 8.59
C GLY A 64 12.39 5.49 9.53
N SER A 65 13.57 5.92 9.10
CA SER A 65 14.40 6.91 9.78
C SER A 65 14.67 8.06 8.81
N GLY A 66 14.48 9.32 9.22
CA GLY A 66 14.74 10.51 8.39
C GLY A 66 13.56 10.94 7.50
N ASP A 67 13.85 11.39 6.28
CA ASP A 67 12.89 12.04 5.34
C ASP A 67 11.73 11.15 4.86
N SER A 68 11.77 9.84 5.14
CA SER A 68 10.70 8.87 4.78
C SER A 68 9.73 8.56 5.93
N VAL A 69 9.84 9.24 7.08
CA VAL A 69 8.87 9.07 8.16
C VAL A 69 7.78 10.11 8.03
N VAL A 70 6.53 9.66 8.06
CA VAL A 70 5.45 10.61 8.22
C VAL A 70 5.42 11.11 9.67
N SER A 71 5.81 12.37 9.87
CA SER A 71 5.84 13.00 11.19
C SER A 71 4.46 13.33 11.76
N CYS A 72 3.44 13.48 10.90
CA CYS A 72 2.09 13.86 11.32
C CYS A 72 1.27 12.68 11.88
N ASP A 73 0.78 12.81 13.11
CA ASP A 73 -0.04 11.79 13.79
C ASP A 73 -1.33 11.44 13.06
N LYS A 74 -1.95 12.40 12.36
CA LYS A 74 -3.15 12.16 11.55
C LYS A 74 -2.88 11.18 10.41
N VAL A 75 -1.74 11.36 9.72
CA VAL A 75 -1.36 10.47 8.61
C VAL A 75 -0.87 9.13 9.14
N LYS A 76 -0.14 9.09 10.26
CA LYS A 76 0.19 7.82 10.94
C LYS A 76 -1.07 7.01 11.25
N THR A 77 -2.10 7.66 11.80
CA THR A 77 -3.39 7.02 12.07
C THR A 77 -4.04 6.50 10.79
N ALA A 78 -4.04 7.30 9.72
CA ALA A 78 -4.56 6.87 8.41
C ALA A 78 -3.78 5.68 7.83
N LEU A 79 -2.45 5.67 7.96
CA LEU A 79 -1.59 4.55 7.55
C LEU A 79 -1.89 3.26 8.30
N LEU A 80 -2.09 3.34 9.62
CA LEU A 80 -2.48 2.19 10.45
C LEU A 80 -3.86 1.64 10.03
N LEU A 81 -4.81 2.52 9.74
CA LEU A 81 -6.13 2.13 9.21
C LEU A 81 -6.04 1.50 7.82
N ALA A 82 -5.18 2.04 6.95
CA ALA A 82 -4.93 1.48 5.62
C ALA A 82 -4.32 0.07 5.72
N ARG A 83 -3.32 -0.14 6.60
CA ARG A 83 -2.75 -1.47 6.86
C ARG A 83 -3.79 -2.45 7.41
N ARG A 84 -4.63 -2.02 8.35
CA ARG A 84 -5.73 -2.86 8.86
C ARG A 84 -6.70 -3.27 7.76
N THR A 85 -7.02 -2.34 6.86
CA THR A 85 -7.88 -2.60 5.71
C THR A 85 -7.22 -3.58 4.75
N LEU A 86 -5.93 -3.38 4.44
CA LEU A 86 -5.15 -4.29 3.60
C LEU A 86 -5.12 -5.71 4.18
N ASN A 87 -4.81 -5.86 5.47
CA ASN A 87 -4.79 -7.16 6.15
C ASN A 87 -6.14 -7.89 6.08
N LYS A 88 -7.25 -7.16 6.15
CA LYS A 88 -8.59 -7.74 5.97
C LYS A 88 -8.74 -8.38 4.59
N TYR A 89 -8.25 -7.74 3.54
CA TYR A 89 -8.32 -8.28 2.17
C TYR A 89 -7.25 -9.34 1.91
N TYR A 90 -6.09 -9.24 2.56
CA TYR A 90 -5.08 -10.29 2.55
C TYR A 90 -5.64 -11.59 3.12
N ALA A 91 -6.33 -11.54 4.25
CA ALA A 91 -6.99 -12.72 4.81
C ALA A 91 -8.03 -13.35 3.86
N ARG A 92 -8.58 -12.57 2.91
CA ARG A 92 -9.51 -13.08 1.88
C ARG A 92 -8.80 -13.83 0.76
N THR A 93 -7.51 -13.58 0.52
CA THR A 93 -6.76 -14.39 -0.46
C THR A 93 -6.53 -15.81 0.05
N ASP A 94 -6.60 -16.03 1.36
CA ASP A 94 -6.52 -17.34 1.99
C ASP A 94 -7.88 -18.08 2.07
N ASP A 95 -9.00 -17.44 1.69
CA ASP A 95 -10.32 -18.10 1.66
C ASP A 95 -10.38 -19.20 0.58
N THR A 96 -9.47 -19.16 -0.41
CA THR A 96 -9.36 -20.15 -1.50
C THR A 96 -7.91 -20.37 -1.91
N ASP A 97 -7.54 -21.60 -2.25
CA ASP A 97 -6.19 -21.92 -2.73
C ASP A 97 -5.84 -21.31 -4.10
N THR A 98 -6.83 -20.75 -4.80
CA THR A 98 -6.72 -20.25 -6.17
C THR A 98 -5.58 -19.23 -6.33
N TYR A 99 -5.41 -18.31 -5.38
CA TYR A 99 -4.34 -17.30 -5.44
C TYR A 99 -2.95 -17.95 -5.40
N ARG A 100 -2.75 -18.91 -4.49
CA ARG A 100 -1.47 -19.62 -4.32
C ARG A 100 -1.19 -20.52 -5.53
N ILE A 101 -2.17 -21.31 -5.97
CA ILE A 101 -2.06 -22.18 -7.15
C ILE A 101 -1.65 -21.36 -8.39
N VAL A 102 -2.33 -20.24 -8.64
CA VAL A 102 -2.03 -19.42 -9.83
C VAL A 102 -0.64 -18.79 -9.74
N MET A 103 -0.15 -18.44 -8.56
CA MET A 103 1.24 -17.99 -8.37
C MET A 103 2.28 -19.09 -8.60
N VAL A 104 2.00 -20.32 -8.16
CA VAL A 104 2.89 -21.48 -8.41
C VAL A 104 2.95 -21.80 -9.91
N LEU A 105 1.82 -21.69 -10.62
CA LEU A 105 1.73 -21.90 -12.07
C LEU A 105 2.33 -20.76 -12.90
N ASP A 106 2.52 -19.56 -12.32
CA ASP A 106 3.15 -18.43 -12.99
C ASP A 106 4.65 -18.68 -13.17
N PRO A 107 5.15 -18.83 -14.41
CA PRO A 107 6.54 -19.18 -14.67
C PRO A 107 7.54 -18.12 -14.19
N ASN A 108 7.10 -16.88 -13.96
CA ASN A 108 7.94 -15.79 -13.47
C ASN A 108 8.04 -15.73 -11.93
N LYS A 109 7.12 -16.39 -11.19
CA LYS A 109 7.05 -16.34 -9.73
C LYS A 109 7.40 -17.69 -9.11
N LYS A 110 6.67 -18.74 -9.50
CA LYS A 110 6.79 -20.12 -8.98
C LYS A 110 6.95 -20.15 -7.45
N LEU A 111 7.65 -21.17 -6.95
CA LEU A 111 8.02 -21.29 -5.54
C LEU A 111 9.11 -20.31 -5.09
N GLU A 112 9.77 -19.63 -6.03
CA GLU A 112 10.87 -18.72 -5.72
C GLU A 112 10.36 -17.43 -5.08
N TYR A 113 9.21 -16.93 -5.53
CA TYR A 113 8.56 -15.76 -4.95
C TYR A 113 8.32 -15.94 -3.44
N PHE A 114 7.74 -17.07 -3.02
CA PHE A 114 7.44 -17.30 -1.60
C PHE A 114 8.69 -17.37 -0.73
N LYS A 115 9.81 -17.88 -1.28
CA LYS A 115 11.10 -17.90 -0.59
C LYS A 115 11.68 -16.50 -0.44
N GLN A 116 11.56 -15.67 -1.48
CA GLN A 116 12.06 -14.29 -1.46
C GLN A 116 11.20 -13.36 -0.60
N ALA A 117 9.90 -13.63 -0.51
CA ALA A 117 8.95 -12.89 0.33
C ALA A 117 9.02 -13.28 1.82
N ASP A 118 9.92 -14.19 2.20
CA ASP A 118 10.10 -14.70 3.57
C ASP A 118 8.80 -15.25 4.19
N TRP A 119 8.00 -15.94 3.37
CA TRP A 119 6.79 -16.57 3.86
C TRP A 119 7.13 -17.75 4.79
N PRO A 120 6.33 -17.99 5.85
CA PRO A 120 6.54 -19.14 6.73
C PRO A 120 6.55 -20.43 5.93
N SER A 121 7.50 -21.33 6.21
CA SER A 121 7.65 -22.60 5.45
C SER A 121 6.36 -23.44 5.46
N GLU A 122 5.59 -23.38 6.55
CA GLU A 122 4.27 -24.03 6.68
C GLU A 122 3.26 -23.58 5.60
N TRP A 123 3.38 -22.34 5.11
CA TRP A 123 2.51 -21.79 4.07
C TRP A 123 3.00 -22.12 2.66
N ILE A 124 4.29 -22.44 2.52
CA ILE A 124 4.90 -22.88 1.28
C ILE A 124 4.65 -24.38 1.05
N ASP A 125 4.72 -25.18 2.11
CA ASP A 125 4.53 -26.64 2.07
C ASP A 125 3.06 -27.06 1.89
N SER A 126 2.12 -26.15 2.15
CA SER A 126 0.67 -26.34 1.97
C SER A 126 0.13 -25.76 0.66
N ALA A 127 1.00 -25.18 -0.19
CA ALA A 127 0.64 -24.53 -1.46
C ALA A 127 0.78 -25.44 -2.70
#